data_AF-A0A151N2M4-F1
#
_entry.id   AF-A0A151N2M4-F1
#
_cell.length_a   1.000
_cell.length_b   1.000
_cell.length_c   1.000
_cell.angle_alpha   90.00
_cell.angle_beta   90.00
_cell.angle_gamma   90.00
#
_symmetry.space_group_name_H-M   'P 1'
#
loop_
_entity.id
_entity.type
_entity.pdbx_description
1 polymer ?
#
loop_
_entity_poly.entity_id
_entity_poly.type
_entity_poly.pdbx_seq_one_letter_code
_entity_poly.pdbx_strand_id
1 'polypeptide(L)'
;MKWLHGDVWNIGKIREVLKRVSGWTEDRKVFIRGHVRPIHILPLHYDSVPPGSENVTLYLGFSFNGLVAYNIEVEKDKIHMRK
;
A
#
# COMPACT_ATOMS: atom_id res chain seq x y z
N MET A 1 10.21 -19.97 -4.18
CA MET A 1 10.68 -18.56 -4.14
C MET A 1 10.13 -17.90 -2.87
N LYS A 2 10.96 -17.30 -2.01
CA LYS A 2 10.53 -16.72 -0.70
C LYS A 2 9.42 -15.66 -0.81
N TRP A 3 9.31 -15.01 -1.97
CA TRP A 3 8.22 -14.08 -2.28
C TRP A 3 6.86 -14.77 -2.45
N LEU A 4 6.84 -15.98 -3.03
CA LEU A 4 5.61 -16.69 -3.40
C LEU A 4 4.80 -17.11 -2.17
N HIS A 5 5.47 -17.50 -1.09
CA HIS A 5 4.82 -17.97 0.15
C HIS A 5 4.77 -16.90 1.25
N GLY A 6 5.23 -15.68 0.97
CA GLY A 6 5.29 -14.62 1.99
C GLY A 6 6.43 -14.76 3.00
N ASP A 7 7.30 -15.76 2.89
CA ASP A 7 8.47 -15.95 3.76
C ASP A 7 9.42 -14.75 3.77
N VAL A 8 9.37 -13.92 2.73
CA VAL A 8 10.13 -12.68 2.62
C VAL A 8 9.88 -11.73 3.81
N TRP A 9 8.67 -11.76 4.38
CA TRP A 9 8.30 -10.94 5.53
C TRP A 9 8.99 -11.40 6.81
N ASN A 10 9.57 -12.60 6.86
CA ASN A 10 10.32 -13.08 8.02
C ASN A 10 11.77 -12.58 8.02
N ILE A 11 12.21 -11.94 6.94
CA ILE A 11 13.55 -11.34 6.84
C ILE A 11 13.49 -9.94 7.45
N GLY A 12 14.04 -9.75 8.65
CA GLY A 12 14.01 -8.46 9.37
C GLY A 12 14.46 -7.27 8.52
N LYS A 13 15.58 -7.42 7.80
CA LYS A 13 16.10 -6.38 6.89
C LYS A 13 15.12 -5.96 5.79
N ILE A 14 14.25 -6.86 5.33
CA ILE A 14 13.23 -6.54 4.33
C ILE A 14 12.18 -5.60 4.94
N ARG A 15 11.75 -5.82 6.18
CA ARG A 15 10.83 -4.93 6.89
C ARG A 15 11.41 -3.55 7.13
N GLU A 16 12.73 -3.46 7.35
CA GLU A 16 13.44 -2.20 7.56
C GLU A 16 13.60 -1.39 6.26
N VAL A 17 13.83 -2.06 5.13
CA VAL A 17 14.15 -1.40 3.85
C VAL A 17 12.91 -1.13 3.00
N LEU A 18 11.86 -1.96 3.10
CA LEU A 18 10.60 -1.73 2.38
C LEU A 18 9.90 -0.52 2.96
N LYS A 19 9.91 0.57 2.19
CA LYS A 19 9.17 1.77 2.51
C LYS A 19 7.72 1.65 2.04
N ARG A 20 6.81 2.07 2.89
CA ARG A 20 5.42 2.30 2.52
C ARG A 20 5.32 3.62 1.76
N VAL A 21 4.41 3.68 0.82
CA VAL A 21 4.09 4.91 0.08
C VAL A 21 2.72 5.43 0.53
N SER A 22 2.60 6.74 0.63
CA SER A 22 1.31 7.40 0.88
C SER A 22 0.47 7.40 -0.38
N GLY A 23 -0.82 7.18 -0.21
CA GLY A 23 -1.83 7.22 -1.25
C GLY A 23 -3.19 7.57 -0.66
N TRP A 24 -4.23 7.48 -1.47
CA TRP A 24 -5.60 7.65 -1.03
C TRP A 24 -6.52 6.68 -1.76
N THR A 25 -7.67 6.43 -1.17
CA THR A 25 -8.77 5.75 -1.84
C THR A 25 -9.82 6.73 -2.33
N GLU A 26 -10.50 6.35 -3.41
CA GLU A 26 -11.67 7.04 -3.95
C GLU A 26 -12.51 5.99 -4.69
N ASP A 27 -13.78 5.84 -4.35
CA ASP A 27 -14.68 4.84 -4.93
C ASP A 27 -14.09 3.41 -5.00
N ARG A 28 -13.48 2.96 -3.88
CA ARG A 28 -12.77 1.67 -3.77
C ARG A 28 -11.60 1.47 -4.75
N LYS A 29 -11.10 2.54 -5.36
CA LYS A 29 -9.86 2.54 -6.14
C LYS A 29 -8.73 3.11 -5.31
N VAL A 30 -7.51 2.67 -5.59
CA VAL A 30 -6.31 3.09 -4.86
C VAL A 30 -5.46 3.97 -5.75
N PHE A 31 -5.06 5.13 -5.25
CA PHE A 31 -4.25 6.09 -5.98
C PHE A 31 -2.99 6.46 -5.21
N ILE A 32 -1.93 6.72 -5.95
CA ILE A 32 -0.72 7.36 -5.44
C ILE A 32 -0.42 8.62 -6.24
N ARG A 33 0.33 9.54 -5.62
CA ARG A 33 0.81 10.74 -6.31
C ARG A 33 1.82 10.35 -7.37
N GLY A 34 1.46 10.53 -8.64
CA GLY A 34 2.41 10.49 -9.75
C GLY A 34 3.06 11.85 -9.99
N HIS A 35 4.03 11.89 -10.92
CA HIS A 35 4.73 13.12 -11.29
C HIS A 35 3.81 14.16 -11.97
N VAL A 36 2.90 13.68 -12.85
CA VAL A 36 2.02 14.55 -13.65
C VAL A 36 0.55 14.41 -13.23
N ARG A 37 0.11 13.17 -12.96
CA ARG A 37 -1.26 12.84 -12.58
C ARG A 37 -1.29 11.72 -11.55
N PRO A 38 -2.37 11.55 -10.78
CA PRO A 38 -2.56 10.37 -9.95
C PRO A 38 -2.38 9.08 -10.75
N ILE A 39 -1.74 8.10 -10.14
CA ILE A 39 -1.56 6.78 -10.73
C ILE A 39 -2.52 5.84 -10.00
N HIS A 40 -3.44 5.24 -10.75
CA HIS A 40 -4.30 4.18 -10.23
C HIS A 40 -3.48 2.89 -10.07
N ILE A 41 -3.54 2.28 -8.89
CA ILE A 41 -2.80 1.08 -8.54
C ILE A 41 -3.79 -0.05 -8.26
N LEU A 42 -3.54 -1.23 -8.82
CA LEU A 42 -4.41 -2.38 -8.61
C LEU A 42 -4.17 -2.97 -7.21
N PRO A 43 -5.19 -3.08 -6.34
CA PRO A 43 -5.03 -3.73 -5.05
C PRO A 43 -4.90 -5.24 -5.24
N LEU A 44 -3.90 -5.84 -4.59
CA LEU A 44 -3.73 -7.30 -4.60
C LEU A 44 -4.88 -8.00 -3.86
N HIS A 45 -5.40 -7.35 -2.82
CA HIS A 45 -6.54 -7.80 -2.03
C HIS A 45 -7.59 -6.70 -2.01
N TYR A 46 -8.67 -6.85 -2.78
CA TYR A 46 -9.71 -5.83 -2.90
C TYR A 46 -10.45 -5.60 -1.56
N ASP A 47 -10.56 -6.63 -0.73
CA ASP A 47 -11.21 -6.53 0.59
C ASP A 47 -10.42 -5.65 1.58
N SER A 48 -9.13 -5.38 1.32
CA SER A 48 -8.33 -4.47 2.15
C SER A 48 -8.47 -3.00 1.74
N VAL A 49 -9.28 -2.68 0.73
CA VAL A 49 -9.47 -1.30 0.27
C VAL A 49 -10.58 -0.64 1.08
N PRO A 50 -10.31 0.48 1.78
CA PRO A 50 -11.35 1.23 2.49
C PRO A 50 -12.53 1.60 1.57
N PRO A 51 -13.77 1.53 2.09
CA PRO A 51 -14.97 1.78 1.29
C PRO A 51 -15.14 3.27 0.92
N GLY A 52 -14.59 4.18 1.72
CA GLY A 52 -14.68 5.62 1.53
C GLY A 52 -13.40 6.24 0.94
N SER A 53 -13.36 7.57 0.93
CA SER A 53 -12.17 8.32 0.55
C SER A 53 -11.27 8.55 1.76
N GLU A 54 -10.22 7.75 1.86
CA GLU A 54 -9.34 7.70 3.03
C GLU A 54 -7.88 7.87 2.59
N ASN A 55 -7.08 8.56 3.40
CA ASN A 55 -5.62 8.53 3.23
C ASN A 55 -5.11 7.17 3.68
N VAL A 56 -4.25 6.56 2.87
CA VAL A 56 -3.73 5.22 3.12
C VAL A 56 -2.22 5.18 2.96
N THR A 57 -1.62 4.18 3.58
CA THR A 57 -0.27 3.73 3.28
C THR A 57 -0.32 2.34 2.69
N LEU A 58 0.61 2.03 1.78
CA LEU A 58 0.67 0.72 1.13
C LEU A 58 2.11 0.38 0.72
N TYR A 59 2.36 -0.90 0.44
CA TYR A 59 3.55 -1.33 -0.29
C TYR A 59 3.25 -1.35 -1.78
N LEU A 60 4.14 -0.75 -2.58
CA LEU A 60 4.07 -0.79 -4.03
C LEU A 60 4.88 -1.98 -4.55
N GLY A 61 4.24 -2.85 -5.32
CA GLY A 61 4.85 -3.99 -6.00
C GLY A 61 4.62 -3.94 -7.51
N PHE A 62 5.16 -4.95 -8.20
CA PHE A 62 5.02 -5.12 -9.65
C PHE A 62 4.57 -6.55 -9.95
N SER A 63 3.66 -6.68 -10.91
CA SER A 63 3.21 -7.94 -11.51
C SER A 63 3.34 -7.85 -13.04
N PHE A 64 3.08 -8.96 -13.75
CA PHE A 64 3.00 -8.92 -15.22
C PHE A 64 1.93 -7.96 -15.75
N ASN A 65 0.90 -7.67 -14.96
CA ASN A 65 -0.16 -6.72 -15.31
C ASN A 65 0.13 -5.28 -14.85
N GLY A 66 1.34 -5.01 -14.32
CA GLY A 66 1.76 -3.71 -13.86
C GLY A 66 1.78 -3.55 -12.34
N LEU A 67 1.62 -2.31 -11.88
CA LEU A 67 1.75 -1.92 -10.47
C LEU A 67 0.64 -2.51 -9.60
N VAL A 68 1.01 -2.98 -8.41
CA VAL A 68 0.07 -3.53 -7.42
C VAL A 68 0.28 -2.93 -6.03
N ALA A 69 -0.80 -2.80 -5.29
CA ALA A 69 -0.82 -2.35 -3.90
C ALA A 69 -0.98 -3.55 -2.96
N TYR A 70 -0.08 -3.66 -1.98
CA TYR A 70 -0.13 -4.69 -0.93
C TYR A 70 -0.16 -4.06 0.47
N ASN A 71 -0.84 -4.73 1.39
CA ASN A 71 -1.01 -4.32 2.78
C ASN A 71 -1.43 -2.85 2.90
N ILE A 72 -2.61 -2.53 2.35
CA ILE A 72 -3.21 -1.19 2.40
C ILE A 72 -3.72 -0.96 3.82
N GLU A 73 -3.29 0.14 4.44
CA GLU A 73 -3.70 0.52 5.79
C GLU A 73 -4.11 1.99 5.81
N VAL A 74 -5.22 2.31 6.45
CA VAL A 74 -5.63 3.71 6.69
C VAL A 74 -4.56 4.41 7.51
N GLU A 75 -4.14 5.59 7.04
CA GLU A 75 -3.18 6.41 7.75
C GLU A 75 -3.82 6.90 9.05
N LYS A 76 -3.35 6.37 10.19
CA LYS A 76 -3.80 6.84 11.49
C LYS A 76 -3.24 8.24 11.72
N ASP A 77 -4.12 9.20 12.02
CA ASP A 77 -3.70 10.54 12.42
C ASP A 77 -2.67 10.47 13.55
N LYS A 78 -1.50 11.08 13.33
CA LYS A 78 -0.40 11.13 14.32
C LYS A 78 -0.77 11.85 15.63
N ILE A 79 -1.98 12.37 15.74
CA ILE A 79 -2.49 13.12 16.89
C ILE A 79 -2.57 12.24 18.15
N HIS A 80 -2.76 10.92 18.02
CA HIS A 80 -2.89 10.02 19.17
C HIS A 80 -1.60 9.30 19.63
N MET A 81 -0.45 9.53 18.99
CA MET A 81 0.81 8.86 19.34
C MET A 81 1.81 9.75 20.10
N ARG A 82 1.39 10.93 20.56
CA ARG A 82 2.14 11.74 21.53
C ARG A 82 1.43 11.72 22.89
N LYS A 83 1.60 10.64 23.64
CA LYS A 83 1.47 10.61 25.10
C LYS A 83 2.55 9.72 25.67
#